data_AF-B0C9R8-F1
#
_entry.id   AF-B0C9R8-F1
#
_cell.length_a   1.000
_cell.length_b   1.000
_cell.length_c   1.000
_cell.angle_alpha   90.00
_cell.angle_beta   90.00
_cell.angle_gamma   90.00
#
_symmetry.space_group_name_H-M   'P 1'
#
loop_
_entity.id
_entity.type
_entity.pdbx_description
1 polymer ?
#
loop_
_entity_poly.entity_id
_entity_poly.type
_entity_poly.pdbx_seq_one_letter_code
_entity_poly.pdbx_strand_id
1 'polypeptide(L)'
;MSLHALQVKLSKLTNRSRSYPYQCLAAGRKWHQYLWRDVNNQFVLEASPDQSLYYMTTQRDGVKPGDYIEISGLGSASHYQIIQLERYCDPPDMWMATLRKLTLNFGYSQV
;
A
#
# COMPACT_ATOMS: atom_id res chain seq x y z
N MET A 1 29.81 -10.80 -50.26
CA MET A 1 28.78 -9.77 -49.97
C MET A 1 27.77 -10.41 -49.03
N SER A 2 28.02 -10.31 -47.72
CA SER A 2 27.33 -11.12 -46.70
C SER A 2 26.07 -10.42 -46.21
N LEU A 3 24.92 -11.06 -46.43
CA LEU A 3 23.62 -10.70 -45.84
C LEU A 3 23.65 -11.04 -44.35
N HIS A 4 23.38 -10.06 -43.48
CA HIS A 4 23.07 -10.31 -42.08
C HIS A 4 21.61 -9.95 -41.82
N ALA A 5 20.77 -10.99 -41.78
CA ALA A 5 19.43 -10.91 -41.21
C ALA A 5 19.58 -10.80 -39.68
N LEU A 6 19.10 -9.70 -39.10
CA LEU A 6 18.96 -9.54 -37.67
C LEU A 6 17.80 -10.43 -37.19
N GLN A 7 18.15 -11.63 -36.71
CA GLN A 7 17.23 -12.51 -36.01
C GLN A 7 16.83 -11.86 -34.69
N VAL A 8 15.58 -11.40 -34.63
CA VAL A 8 14.89 -11.02 -33.39
C VAL A 8 14.71 -12.30 -32.56
N LYS A 9 15.53 -12.44 -31.52
CA LYS A 9 15.47 -13.57 -30.58
C LYS A 9 14.40 -13.28 -29.53
N LEU A 10 13.14 -13.61 -29.87
CA LEU A 10 12.03 -13.71 -28.93
C LEU A 10 12.24 -14.91 -28.01
N SER A 11 12.92 -14.70 -26.87
CA SER A 11 12.93 -15.66 -25.78
C SER A 11 11.61 -15.59 -25.03
N LYS A 12 10.73 -16.57 -25.32
CA LYS A 12 9.64 -16.99 -24.45
C LYS A 12 10.18 -17.44 -23.09
N LEU A 13 9.28 -17.44 -22.10
CA LEU A 13 9.39 -18.05 -20.76
C LEU A 13 10.09 -17.12 -19.75
N THR A 14 9.53 -16.78 -18.59
CA THR A 14 8.57 -17.48 -17.74
C THR A 14 7.80 -16.47 -16.90
N ASN A 15 6.49 -16.65 -16.84
CA ASN A 15 5.64 -16.21 -15.75
C ASN A 15 6.21 -16.79 -14.44
N ARG A 16 7.09 -16.06 -13.76
CA ARG A 16 7.49 -16.36 -12.38
C ARG A 16 6.57 -15.54 -11.50
N SER A 17 5.39 -16.11 -11.26
CA SER A 17 4.57 -15.81 -10.10
C SER A 17 5.46 -15.95 -8.87
N ARG A 18 6.06 -14.84 -8.42
CA ARG A 18 6.69 -14.77 -7.10
C ARG A 18 5.55 -14.70 -6.09
N SER A 19 4.96 -15.87 -5.81
CA SER A 19 4.21 -16.07 -4.59
C SER A 19 5.21 -15.89 -3.44
N TYR A 20 5.27 -14.70 -2.86
CA TYR A 20 6.01 -14.47 -1.63
C TYR A 20 5.34 -15.26 -0.51
N PRO A 21 5.95 -16.33 0.02
CA PRO A 21 5.40 -17.06 1.14
C PRO A 21 5.88 -16.34 2.39
N TYR A 22 5.25 -15.22 2.76
CA TYR A 22 5.44 -14.74 4.12
C TYR A 22 4.61 -15.58 5.07
N GLN A 23 5.35 -16.53 5.63
CA GLN A 23 5.03 -17.47 6.68
C GLN A 23 4.32 -16.80 7.86
N CYS A 24 3.43 -17.59 8.43
CA CYS A 24 2.90 -17.55 9.79
C CYS A 24 3.86 -16.88 10.79
N LEU A 25 3.58 -15.63 11.15
CA LEU A 25 4.03 -15.05 12.41
C LEU A 25 2.78 -14.57 13.14
N ALA A 26 2.55 -15.15 14.31
CA ALA A 26 1.59 -14.72 15.32
C ALA A 26 1.97 -13.33 15.87
N ALA A 27 1.95 -12.31 15.00
CA ALA A 27 2.19 -10.93 15.34
C ALA A 27 0.86 -10.20 15.16
N GLY A 28 0.34 -9.65 16.26
CA GLY A 28 -0.89 -8.86 16.27
C GLY A 28 -0.89 -7.75 15.21
N ARG A 29 -2.06 -7.15 15.01
CA ARG A 29 -2.22 -5.99 14.11
C ARG A 29 -1.31 -4.87 14.59
N LYS A 30 -0.50 -4.32 13.69
CA LYS A 30 0.44 -3.25 14.01
C LYS A 30 -0.14 -1.89 13.62
N TRP A 31 0.34 -0.85 14.29
CA TRP A 31 0.07 0.55 13.94
C TRP A 31 1.27 1.13 13.21
N HIS A 32 1.02 1.78 12.08
CA HIS A 32 2.01 2.43 11.25
C HIS A 32 1.70 3.93 11.18
N GLN A 33 2.64 4.75 11.64
CA GLN A 33 2.48 6.20 11.69
C GLN A 33 3.11 6.86 10.47
N TYR A 34 2.38 7.82 9.91
CA TYR A 34 2.78 8.64 8.77
C TYR A 34 2.48 10.12 9.08
N LEU A 35 3.35 11.00 8.61
CA LEU A 35 3.22 12.45 8.81
C LEU A 35 3.02 13.15 7.48
N TRP A 36 1.96 13.97 7.36
CA TRP A 36 1.66 14.71 6.13
C TRP A 36 2.77 15.71 5.75
N ARG A 37 3.53 16.19 6.75
CA ARG A 37 4.63 17.16 6.56
C ARG A 37 5.98 16.52 6.26
N ASP A 38 6.02 15.21 6.07
CA ASP A 38 7.28 14.56 5.72
C ASP A 38 7.75 15.04 4.34
N VAL A 39 8.88 15.74 4.32
CA VAL A 39 9.45 16.45 3.16
C VAL A 39 9.71 15.49 1.99
N ASN A 40 9.77 14.20 2.27
CA ASN A 40 10.11 13.16 1.30
C ASN A 40 8.90 12.59 0.55
N ASN A 41 7.66 13.12 0.71
CA ASN A 41 6.46 12.62 0.02
C ASN A 41 6.35 11.09 0.07
N GLN A 42 6.62 10.51 1.25
CA GLN A 42 6.77 9.06 1.41
C GLN A 42 5.48 8.30 1.10
N PHE A 43 4.34 9.00 1.03
CA PHE A 43 3.06 8.41 0.66
C PHE A 43 2.17 9.39 -0.11
N VAL A 44 1.28 8.85 -0.92
CA VAL A 44 0.15 9.53 -1.55
C VAL A 44 -1.12 8.91 -1.03
N LEU A 45 -2.09 9.72 -0.63
CA LEU A 45 -3.40 9.27 -0.14
C LEU A 45 -4.51 9.92 -0.98
N GLU A 46 -5.36 9.07 -1.57
CA GLU A 46 -6.48 9.49 -2.41
C GLU A 46 -7.78 8.89 -1.88
N ALA A 47 -8.86 9.65 -1.91
CA ALA A 47 -10.19 9.11 -1.60
C ALA A 47 -10.74 8.39 -2.84
N SER A 48 -11.46 7.29 -2.61
CA SER A 48 -12.24 6.69 -3.69
C SER A 48 -13.35 7.66 -4.16
N PRO A 49 -13.85 7.53 -5.41
CA PRO A 49 -14.88 8.44 -5.94
C PRO A 49 -16.17 8.46 -5.11
N ASP A 50 -16.52 7.33 -4.49
CA ASP A 50 -17.65 7.16 -3.59
C ASP A 50 -17.34 7.54 -2.13
N GLN A 51 -16.12 7.99 -1.84
CA GLN A 51 -15.61 8.41 -0.52
C GLN A 51 -15.74 7.34 0.59
N SER A 52 -16.00 6.09 0.21
CA SER A 52 -16.15 4.97 1.15
C SER A 52 -14.80 4.40 1.59
N LEU A 53 -13.80 4.51 0.71
CA LEU A 53 -12.47 3.94 0.86
C LEU A 53 -11.41 4.98 0.49
N TYR A 54 -10.17 4.65 0.81
CA TYR A 54 -9.00 5.44 0.46
C TYR A 54 -7.97 4.53 -0.18
N TYR A 55 -7.21 5.07 -1.12
CA TYR A 55 -6.05 4.42 -1.70
C TYR A 55 -4.80 5.11 -1.17
N MET A 56 -3.85 4.31 -0.67
CA MET A 56 -2.57 4.81 -0.21
C MET A 56 -1.44 4.13 -0.95
N THR A 57 -0.60 4.91 -1.60
CA THR A 57 0.62 4.42 -2.25
C THR A 57 1.81 4.92 -1.45
N THR A 58 2.75 4.04 -1.11
CA THR A 58 3.96 4.41 -0.36
C THR A 58 5.08 3.44 -0.67
N GLN A 59 6.30 3.91 -0.47
CA GLN A 59 7.52 3.13 -0.61
C GLN A 59 8.10 2.88 0.79
N ARG A 60 7.57 1.86 1.47
CA ARG A 60 7.96 1.51 2.85
C ARG A 60 7.62 0.07 3.19
N ASP A 61 8.58 -0.73 3.59
CA ASP A 61 8.30 -2.12 3.96
C ASP A 61 7.58 -2.29 5.30
N GLY A 62 7.00 -3.48 5.49
CA GLY A 62 6.56 -3.96 6.81
C GLY A 62 5.06 -3.84 7.10
N VAL A 63 4.25 -3.35 6.16
CA VAL A 63 2.78 -3.37 6.30
C VAL A 63 2.16 -4.68 5.81
N LYS A 64 0.99 -5.02 6.35
CA LYS A 64 0.15 -6.14 5.88
C LYS A 64 -1.33 -5.80 5.98
N PRO A 65 -2.21 -6.48 5.20
CA PRO A 65 -3.65 -6.39 5.40
C PRO A 65 -4.04 -6.67 6.86
N GLY A 66 -4.96 -5.86 7.38
CA GLY A 66 -5.41 -5.90 8.76
C GLY A 66 -4.62 -5.03 9.74
N ASP A 67 -3.45 -4.51 9.35
CA ASP A 67 -2.76 -3.47 10.13
C ASP A 67 -3.52 -2.14 10.08
N TYR A 68 -3.09 -1.21 10.94
CA TYR A 68 -3.66 0.11 11.08
C TYR A 68 -2.66 1.18 10.67
N ILE A 69 -3.18 2.26 10.09
CA ILE A 69 -2.41 3.42 9.65
C ILE A 69 -2.94 4.64 10.39
N GLU A 70 -2.03 5.42 10.97
CA GLU A 70 -2.32 6.73 11.54
C GLU A 70 -1.60 7.78 10.71
N ILE A 71 -2.37 8.74 10.18
CA ILE A 71 -1.83 9.87 9.41
C ILE A 71 -2.07 11.14 10.21
N SER A 72 -0.99 11.77 10.64
CA SER A 72 -0.98 12.98 11.48
C SER A 72 -0.36 14.16 10.72
N GLY A 73 -0.71 15.42 11.05
CA GLY A 73 0.06 16.59 10.60
C GLY A 73 -0.70 17.86 10.20
N LEU A 74 -1.87 17.75 9.58
CA LEU A 74 -2.71 18.90 9.16
C LEU A 74 -3.86 19.21 10.12
N GLY A 75 -3.98 18.47 11.22
CA GLY A 75 -5.08 18.56 12.18
C GLY A 75 -5.11 17.32 13.06
N SER A 76 -6.31 16.86 13.42
CA SER A 76 -6.50 15.61 14.14
C SER A 76 -5.95 14.41 13.35
N ALA A 77 -5.30 13.49 14.06
CA ALA A 77 -4.82 12.24 13.48
C ALA A 77 -6.00 11.46 12.86
N SER A 78 -5.83 11.07 11.60
CA SER A 78 -6.78 10.22 10.90
C SER A 78 -6.31 8.77 10.96
N HIS A 79 -7.22 7.88 11.35
CA HIS A 79 -6.93 6.48 11.55
C HIS A 79 -7.59 5.65 10.45
N TYR A 80 -6.88 4.65 9.96
CA TYR A 80 -7.30 3.81 8.85
C TYR A 80 -6.94 2.35 9.14
N GLN A 81 -7.69 1.43 8.55
CA GLN A 81 -7.35 0.01 8.53
C GLN A 81 -7.03 -0.43 7.11
N ILE A 82 -5.95 -1.18 6.93
CA ILE A 82 -5.58 -1.78 5.65
C ILE A 82 -6.53 -2.94 5.35
N ILE A 83 -7.32 -2.81 4.29
CA ILE A 83 -8.24 -3.85 3.81
C ILE A 83 -7.53 -4.76 2.82
N GLN A 84 -6.86 -4.16 1.85
CA GLN A 84 -6.14 -4.85 0.78
C GLN A 84 -4.79 -4.19 0.57
N LEU A 85 -3.81 -4.99 0.14
CA LEU A 85 -2.45 -4.55 -0.14
C LEU A 85 -1.97 -5.18 -1.44
N GLU A 86 -1.50 -4.35 -2.36
CA GLU A 86 -0.93 -4.73 -3.64
C GLU A 86 0.51 -4.23 -3.68
N ARG A 87 1.47 -5.15 -3.88
CA ARG A 87 2.89 -4.81 -3.96
C ARG A 87 3.32 -4.73 -5.41
N TYR A 88 4.12 -3.72 -5.74
CA TYR A 88 4.79 -3.64 -7.02
C TYR A 88 6.01 -4.57 -7.02
N CYS A 89 6.38 -5.08 -8.20
CA CYS A 89 7.57 -5.93 -8.33
C CYS A 89 8.86 -5.12 -8.42
N ASP A 90 8.78 -3.89 -8.91
CA ASP A 90 9.90 -2.96 -9.07
C ASP A 90 9.36 -1.51 -8.94
N PRO A 91 9.75 -0.76 -7.89
CA PRO A 91 10.62 -1.17 -6.81
C PRO A 91 9.87 -2.06 -5.77
N PRO A 92 10.54 -3.04 -5.15
CA PRO A 92 9.87 -4.09 -4.35
C PRO A 92 9.34 -3.62 -2.98
N ASP A 93 9.76 -2.44 -2.55
CA ASP A 93 9.36 -1.74 -1.31
C ASP A 93 8.13 -0.83 -1.51
N MET A 94 7.65 -0.71 -2.76
CA MET A 94 6.46 0.06 -3.09
C MET A 94 5.20 -0.79 -3.10
N TRP A 95 4.14 -0.22 -2.54
CA TRP A 95 2.82 -0.85 -2.53
C TRP A 95 1.72 0.18 -2.59
N MET A 96 0.55 -0.29 -3.02
CA MET A 96 -0.72 0.39 -2.96
C MET A 96 -1.64 -0.38 -2.01
N ALA A 97 -2.28 0.32 -1.09
CA ALA A 97 -3.23 -0.27 -0.15
C ALA A 97 -4.61 0.36 -0.31
N THR A 98 -5.64 -0.46 -0.20
CA THR A 98 -7.00 0.00 0.03
C THR A 98 -7.23 0.11 1.53
N LEU A 99 -7.62 1.30 1.96
CA LEU A 99 -7.80 1.67 3.34
C LEU A 99 -9.26 1.96 3.62
N ARG A 100 -9.73 1.53 4.79
CA ARG A 100 -11.00 1.97 5.36
C ARG A 100 -10.72 2.95 6.48
N LYS A 101 -11.27 4.16 6.38
CA LYS A 101 -11.18 5.16 7.45
C LYS A 101 -11.92 4.64 8.67
N LEU A 102 -11.25 4.68 9.82
CA LEU A 102 -11.89 4.41 11.10
C LEU A 102 -12.54 5.71 11.56
N THR A 103 -13.86 5.76 11.54
CA THR A 103 -14.58 6.79 12.29
C THR A 103 -14.37 6.46 13.77
N LEU A 104 -13.58 7.28 14.46
CA LEU A 104 -13.73 7.41 15.90
C LEU A 104 -15.14 7.94 16.10
N ASN A 105 -16.10 7.03 16.26
CA ASN A 105 -17.43 7.39 16.73
C ASN A 105 -17.21 7.97 18.12
N PHE A 106 -17.03 9.30 18.19
CA PHE A 106 -17.43 10.05 19.36
C PHE A 106 -18.95 9.94 19.40
N GLY A 107 -19.43 8.82 19.91
CA GLY A 107 -20.82 8.61 20.27
C GLY A 107 -21.17 9.57 21.39
N TYR A 108 -21.43 10.81 21.06
CA TYR A 108 -22.23 11.67 21.89
C TYR A 108 -23.68 11.24 21.69
N SER A 109 -24.06 10.17 22.38
CA SER A 109 -25.44 9.98 22.79
C SER A 109 -25.75 11.06 23.81
N GLN A 110 -26.31 12.19 23.36
CA GLN A 110 -27.07 13.06 24.25
C GLN A 110 -28.48 12.49 24.29
N VAL A 111 -28.81 11.96 25.47
CA VAL A 111 -30.15 11.55 25.89
C VAL A 111 -30.99 12.81 26.16
#